data_AF-J2EEM1-F1
#
_entry.id   AF-J2EEM1-F1
#
_cell.length_a   1.000
_cell.length_b   1.000
_cell.length_c   1.000
_cell.angle_alpha   90.00
_cell.angle_beta   90.00
_cell.angle_gamma   90.00
#
_symmetry.space_group_name_H-M   'P 1'
#
loop_
_entity.id
_entity.type
_entity.pdbx_description
1 polymer ?
#
loop_
_entity_poly.entity_id
_entity_poly.type
_entity_poly.pdbx_seq_one_letter_code
_entity_poly.pdbx_strand_id
1 'polypeptide(L)'
;MPRFLPLMLLLFPCLASALPALENTELYNGTASDCHDVDLVTWRHPTRTVLEKNDIKLERVQLCNGGHYPIFQVQLPYDPRGQTKNYFLELYEQMRKANGKWPYALVASSDAVVVYVSYSKDDRIALDYESYAVP
;
A
#
# COMPACT_ATOMS: atom_id res chain seq x y z
N MET A 1 -57.61 -15.84 -28.93
CA MET A 1 -57.05 -15.94 -27.57
C MET A 1 -55.54 -16.12 -27.71
N PRO A 2 -54.72 -15.11 -27.35
CA PRO A 2 -53.29 -15.12 -27.64
C PRO A 2 -52.52 -15.97 -26.62
N ARG A 3 -51.60 -16.81 -27.12
CA ARG A 3 -50.62 -17.55 -26.33
C ARG A 3 -49.49 -16.61 -25.95
N PHE A 4 -49.35 -16.30 -24.66
CA PHE A 4 -48.23 -15.53 -24.13
C PHE A 4 -46.98 -16.41 -24.07
N LEU A 5 -45.94 -16.00 -24.80
CA LEU A 5 -44.59 -16.55 -24.72
C LEU A 5 -43.86 -15.82 -23.56
N PRO A 6 -43.31 -16.50 -22.54
CA PRO A 6 -42.60 -15.80 -21.48
C PRO A 6 -41.21 -15.41 -21.99
N LEU A 7 -40.99 -14.09 -22.10
CA LEU A 7 -39.69 -13.49 -22.34
C LEU A 7 -38.85 -13.65 -21.07
N MET A 8 -37.95 -14.64 -21.05
CA MET A 8 -37.03 -14.87 -19.94
C MET A 8 -35.89 -13.84 -20.02
N LEU A 9 -36.06 -12.70 -19.31
CA LEU A 9 -34.96 -11.76 -19.07
C LEU A 9 -33.91 -12.43 -18.19
N LEU A 10 -32.78 -12.82 -18.81
CA LEU A 10 -31.57 -13.21 -18.10
C LEU A 10 -30.93 -11.95 -17.48
N LEU A 11 -31.28 -11.67 -16.23
CA LEU A 11 -30.54 -10.74 -15.37
C LEU A 11 -29.19 -11.38 -15.03
N PHE A 12 -28.13 -11.00 -15.74
CA PHE A 12 -26.76 -11.26 -15.29
C PHE A 12 -26.50 -10.35 -14.08
N PRO A 13 -26.29 -10.89 -12.86
CA PRO A 13 -25.84 -10.06 -11.75
C PRO A 13 -24.44 -9.58 -12.07
N CYS A 14 -24.29 -8.27 -12.24
CA CYS A 14 -22.99 -7.62 -12.21
C CYS A 14 -22.45 -7.79 -10.79
N LEU A 15 -21.60 -8.80 -10.58
CA LEU A 15 -20.88 -8.96 -9.33
C LEU A 15 -19.81 -7.85 -9.30
N ALA A 16 -20.17 -6.70 -8.72
CA ALA A 16 -19.18 -5.73 -8.28
C ALA A 16 -18.34 -6.40 -7.18
N SER A 17 -17.11 -6.79 -7.51
CA SER A 17 -16.16 -7.30 -6.51
C SER A 17 -15.85 -6.17 -5.55
N ALA A 18 -16.25 -6.30 -4.28
CA ALA A 18 -15.85 -5.37 -3.24
C ALA A 18 -14.32 -5.42 -3.09
N LEU A 19 -13.70 -4.26 -2.85
CA LEU A 19 -12.28 -4.23 -2.50
C LEU A 19 -12.04 -5.04 -1.20
N PRO A 20 -10.90 -5.75 -1.08
CA PRO A 20 -10.59 -6.49 0.13
C PRO A 20 -10.36 -5.51 1.29
N ALA A 21 -10.67 -5.92 2.52
CA ALA A 21 -10.17 -5.22 3.70
C ALA A 21 -8.64 -5.28 3.74
N LEU A 22 -7.99 -4.32 4.41
CA LEU A 22 -6.53 -4.18 4.41
C LEU A 22 -5.83 -5.49 4.82
N GLU A 23 -6.30 -6.18 5.85
CA GLU A 23 -5.75 -7.45 6.33
C GLU A 23 -5.88 -8.60 5.34
N ASN A 24 -6.73 -8.46 4.32
CA ASN A 24 -6.96 -9.46 3.28
C ASN A 24 -6.25 -9.13 1.95
N THR A 25 -5.45 -8.06 1.92
CA THR A 25 -4.65 -7.66 0.75
C THR A 25 -3.47 -8.61 0.51
N GLU A 26 -2.88 -8.55 -0.69
CA GLU A 26 -1.64 -9.27 -1.02
C GLU A 26 -0.50 -8.93 -0.04
N LEU A 27 -0.53 -7.73 0.55
CA LEU A 27 0.43 -7.28 1.54
C LEU A 27 0.54 -8.27 2.69
N TYR A 28 -0.59 -8.66 3.29
CA TYR A 28 -0.62 -9.52 4.46
C TYR A 28 -0.87 -11.00 4.14
N ASN A 29 -1.39 -11.32 2.96
CA ASN A 29 -1.68 -12.71 2.56
C ASN A 29 -0.56 -13.37 1.75
N GLY A 30 0.35 -12.62 1.13
CA GLY A 30 1.41 -13.19 0.29
C GLY A 30 2.78 -12.52 0.43
N THR A 31 2.83 -11.21 0.66
CA THR A 31 4.10 -10.45 0.67
C THR A 31 4.78 -10.41 2.03
N ALA A 32 4.02 -10.11 3.09
CA ALA A 32 4.54 -9.92 4.44
C ALA A 32 4.11 -11.07 5.36
N SER A 33 5.04 -11.51 6.19
CA SER A 33 4.87 -12.55 7.20
C SER A 33 5.62 -12.16 8.47
N ASP A 34 5.31 -12.78 9.60
CA ASP A 34 6.03 -12.54 10.86
C ASP A 34 6.10 -11.04 11.25
N CYS A 35 4.96 -10.35 11.08
CA CYS A 35 4.87 -8.93 11.33
C CYS A 35 4.70 -8.63 12.81
N HIS A 36 5.51 -7.71 13.33
CA HIS A 36 5.34 -7.16 14.67
C HIS A 36 5.36 -5.63 14.65
N ASP A 37 4.60 -5.02 15.54
CA ASP A 37 4.59 -3.58 15.73
C ASP A 37 5.85 -3.10 16.40
N VAL A 38 6.31 -1.92 16.00
CA VAL A 38 7.34 -1.17 16.73
C VAL A 38 6.70 -0.08 17.58
N ASP A 39 7.29 0.17 18.73
CA ASP A 39 6.92 1.31 19.57
C ASP A 39 7.44 2.62 18.95
N LEU A 40 6.55 3.41 18.36
CA LEU A 40 6.90 4.69 17.75
C LEU A 40 7.45 5.72 18.74
N VAL A 41 7.32 5.56 20.06
CA VAL A 41 7.92 6.50 21.03
C VAL A 41 9.43 6.28 21.10
N THR A 42 9.86 5.03 21.12
CA THR A 42 11.26 4.64 21.30
C THR A 42 11.98 4.36 19.99
N TRP A 43 11.24 4.06 18.92
CA TRP A 43 11.79 3.70 17.62
C TRP A 43 12.50 4.87 16.93
N ARG A 44 13.80 4.68 16.71
CA ARG A 44 14.70 5.60 16.00
C ARG A 44 15.20 4.92 14.73
N HIS A 45 14.80 5.44 13.58
CA HIS A 45 15.23 4.92 12.29
C HIS A 45 15.32 6.06 11.26
N PRO A 46 16.28 6.03 10.31
CA PRO A 46 16.45 7.11 9.34
C PRO A 46 15.21 7.36 8.47
N THR A 47 14.40 6.34 8.19
CA THR A 47 13.17 6.50 7.39
C THR A 47 12.15 7.40 8.07
N ARG A 48 12.09 7.41 9.41
CA ARG A 48 11.22 8.33 10.15
C ARG A 48 11.54 9.78 9.83
N THR A 49 12.82 10.13 9.84
CA THR A 49 13.28 11.49 9.52
C THR A 49 12.96 11.87 8.07
N VAL A 50 13.01 10.91 7.14
CA VAL A 50 12.61 11.15 5.74
C VAL A 50 11.11 11.48 5.67
N LEU A 51 10.25 10.68 6.31
CA LEU A 51 8.81 10.92 6.31
C LEU A 51 8.46 12.27 6.93
N GLU A 52 9.00 12.58 8.12
CA GLU A 52 8.77 13.85 8.81
C GLU A 52 9.21 15.07 7.99
N LYS A 53 10.35 15.00 7.29
CA LYS A 53 10.84 16.09 6.42
C LYS A 53 9.96 16.36 5.20
N ASN A 54 9.17 15.38 4.78
CA ASN A 54 8.27 15.48 3.64
C ASN A 54 6.81 15.70 4.10
N ASP A 55 6.61 16.14 5.35
CA ASP A 55 5.28 16.38 5.95
C ASP A 55 4.37 15.14 5.93
N ILE A 56 4.97 13.94 5.93
CA ILE A 56 4.24 12.67 5.96
C ILE A 56 4.09 12.21 7.40
N LYS A 57 2.85 12.13 7.87
CA LYS A 57 2.54 11.63 9.20
C LYS A 57 2.64 10.12 9.23
N LEU A 58 3.51 9.60 10.10
CA LEU A 58 3.65 8.17 10.38
C LEU A 58 2.67 7.75 11.48
N GLU A 59 1.80 6.79 11.17
CA GLU A 59 0.75 6.32 12.08
C GLU A 59 1.12 5.01 12.76
N ARG A 60 1.76 4.10 12.02
CA ARG A 60 2.15 2.77 12.49
C ARG A 60 3.35 2.28 11.69
N VAL A 61 4.19 1.49 12.32
CA VAL A 61 5.23 0.71 11.63
C VAL A 61 5.15 -0.73 12.09
N GLN A 62 5.14 -1.62 11.12
CA GLN A 62 5.33 -3.05 11.35
C GLN A 62 6.63 -3.49 10.68
N LEU A 63 7.39 -4.31 11.38
CA LEU A 63 8.56 -5.00 10.83
C LEU A 63 8.16 -6.44 10.54
N CYS A 64 8.23 -6.83 9.27
CA CYS A 64 7.87 -8.15 8.79
C CYS A 64 9.08 -8.85 8.17
N ASN A 65 8.93 -10.13 7.83
CA ASN A 65 9.91 -10.97 7.15
C ASN A 65 11.29 -10.96 7.86
N GLY A 66 11.28 -11.22 9.17
CA GLY A 66 12.49 -11.18 10.00
C GLY A 66 13.08 -9.76 10.18
N GLY A 67 12.27 -8.72 9.97
CA GLY A 67 12.67 -7.32 10.09
C GLY A 67 13.19 -6.68 8.80
N HIS A 68 13.18 -7.39 7.67
CA HIS A 68 13.69 -6.91 6.38
C HIS A 68 12.58 -6.50 5.40
N TYR A 69 11.35 -6.32 5.88
CA TYR A 69 10.25 -5.75 5.12
C TYR A 69 9.40 -4.85 6.03
N PRO A 70 9.74 -3.56 6.16
CA PRO A 70 8.93 -2.65 6.94
C PRO A 70 7.67 -2.23 6.18
N ILE A 71 6.56 -2.17 6.90
CA ILE A 71 5.30 -1.60 6.45
C ILE A 71 5.11 -0.30 7.20
N PHE A 72 5.02 0.82 6.47
CA PHE A 72 4.78 2.15 7.05
C PHE A 72 3.34 2.55 6.75
N GLN A 73 2.49 2.63 7.78
CA GLN A 73 1.17 3.21 7.64
C GLN A 73 1.26 4.72 7.82
N VAL A 74 0.81 5.47 6.82
CA VAL A 74 1.09 6.90 6.69
C VAL A 74 -0.11 7.68 6.16
N GLN A 75 -0.11 8.99 6.45
CA GLN A 75 -0.95 9.95 5.73
C GLN A 75 -0.10 10.67 4.70
N LEU A 76 -0.43 10.51 3.42
CA LEU A 76 0.29 11.16 2.33
C LEU A 76 -0.38 12.49 1.97
N PRO A 77 0.40 13.51 1.56
CA PRO A 77 -0.17 14.80 1.16
C PRO A 77 -0.87 14.77 -0.22
N TYR A 78 -0.63 13.73 -1.02
CA TYR A 78 -1.15 13.56 -2.38
C TYR A 78 -1.43 12.07 -2.65
N ASP A 79 -2.32 11.76 -3.62
CA ASP A 79 -2.53 10.37 -4.08
C ASP A 79 -1.24 9.85 -4.76
N PRO A 80 -0.63 8.76 -4.26
CA PRO A 80 0.60 8.20 -4.81
C PRO A 80 0.46 7.61 -6.22
N ARG A 81 -0.76 7.39 -6.71
CA ARG A 81 -1.06 6.95 -8.08
C ARG A 81 -1.29 8.13 -9.04
N GLY A 82 -1.35 9.35 -8.51
CA GLY A 82 -1.74 10.55 -9.23
C GLY A 82 -0.63 11.18 -10.08
N GLN A 83 -0.88 12.43 -10.50
CA GLN A 83 0.04 13.18 -11.38
C GLN A 83 1.30 13.69 -10.66
N THR A 84 1.39 13.57 -9.33
CA THR A 84 2.51 14.01 -8.48
C THR A 84 3.70 13.05 -8.50
N LYS A 85 3.97 12.44 -9.66
CA LYS A 85 4.99 11.41 -9.84
C LYS A 85 6.39 11.86 -9.41
N ASN A 86 6.78 13.10 -9.68
CA ASN A 86 8.11 13.61 -9.32
C ASN A 86 8.32 13.66 -7.81
N TYR A 87 7.31 14.14 -7.06
CA TYR A 87 7.34 14.18 -5.60
C TYR A 87 7.58 12.79 -5.01
N PHE A 88 6.79 11.81 -5.47
CA PHE A 88 6.87 10.45 -4.93
C PHE A 88 8.12 9.70 -5.35
N LEU A 89 8.64 9.90 -6.57
CA LEU A 89 9.89 9.27 -6.99
C LEU A 89 11.08 9.73 -6.12
N GLU A 90 11.16 11.03 -5.80
CA GLU A 90 12.20 11.55 -4.90
C GLU A 90 12.05 10.98 -3.49
N LEU A 91 10.81 10.96 -2.97
CA LEU A 91 10.52 10.34 -1.67
C LEU A 91 10.95 8.88 -1.62
N TYR A 92 10.59 8.08 -2.63
CA TYR A 92 10.91 6.65 -2.66
C TYR A 92 12.42 6.40 -2.70
N GLU A 93 13.18 7.25 -3.39
CA GLU A 93 14.65 7.17 -3.43
C GLU A 93 15.27 7.54 -2.07
N GLN A 94 14.75 8.57 -1.39
CA GLN A 94 15.19 8.93 -0.04
C GLN A 94 14.88 7.81 0.96
N MET A 95 13.67 7.26 0.92
CA MET A 95 13.25 6.14 1.74
C MET A 95 14.09 4.90 1.49
N ARG A 96 14.36 4.55 0.23
CA ARG A 96 15.25 3.44 -0.16
C ARG A 96 16.63 3.55 0.48
N LYS A 97 17.26 4.73 0.44
CA LYS A 97 18.57 4.97 1.08
C LYS A 97 18.49 4.83 2.60
N ALA A 98 17.47 5.45 3.20
CA ALA A 98 17.25 5.42 4.64
C ALA A 98 16.88 4.03 5.17
N ASN A 99 16.28 3.19 4.33
CA ASN A 99 15.83 1.83 4.64
C ASN A 99 16.86 0.75 4.31
N GLY A 100 18.12 1.12 4.01
CA GLY A 100 19.17 0.15 3.69
C GLY A 100 18.93 -0.63 2.40
N LYS A 101 18.16 -0.09 1.45
CA LYS A 101 17.73 -0.75 0.20
C LYS A 101 16.90 -2.02 0.39
N TRP A 102 16.26 -2.21 1.54
CA TRP A 102 15.24 -3.24 1.68
C TRP A 102 13.93 -2.81 1.00
N PRO A 103 13.19 -3.72 0.34
CA PRO A 103 11.82 -3.47 -0.10
C PRO A 103 10.92 -3.12 1.08
N TYR A 104 9.88 -2.34 0.83
CA TYR A 104 8.94 -1.91 1.86
C TYR A 104 7.57 -1.62 1.27
N ALA A 105 6.57 -1.47 2.13
CA ALA A 105 5.25 -0.99 1.74
C ALA A 105 4.91 0.32 2.44
N LEU A 106 4.23 1.22 1.73
CA LEU A 106 3.50 2.33 2.34
C LEU A 106 2.01 2.02 2.30
N VAL A 107 1.35 2.02 3.44
CA VAL A 107 -0.11 1.97 3.52
C VAL A 107 -0.60 3.41 3.66
N ALA A 108 -1.08 3.98 2.57
CA ALA A 108 -1.59 5.35 2.55
C ALA A 108 -3.05 5.37 3.03
N SER A 109 -3.23 5.62 4.33
CA SER A 109 -4.55 5.59 5.00
C SER A 109 -5.56 6.56 4.38
N SER A 110 -5.09 7.70 3.87
CA SER A 110 -5.93 8.74 3.25
C SER A 110 -6.60 8.30 1.95
N ASP A 111 -5.94 7.43 1.18
CA ASP A 111 -6.32 7.07 -0.19
C ASP A 111 -6.68 5.59 -0.34
N ALA A 112 -6.67 4.85 0.78
CA ALA A 112 -6.95 3.43 0.86
C ALA A 112 -6.12 2.59 -0.14
N VAL A 113 -4.82 2.88 -0.20
CA VAL A 113 -3.89 2.25 -1.14
C VAL A 113 -2.63 1.76 -0.43
N VAL A 114 -2.21 0.55 -0.78
CA VAL A 114 -0.89 0.02 -0.50
C VAL A 114 0.02 0.35 -1.68
N VAL A 115 1.18 0.94 -1.40
CA VAL A 115 2.26 1.15 -2.36
C VAL A 115 3.37 0.17 -2.05
N TYR A 116 3.59 -0.79 -2.94
CA TYR A 116 4.70 -1.73 -2.85
C TYR A 116 5.93 -1.11 -3.50
N VAL A 117 6.99 -0.93 -2.73
CA VAL A 117 8.26 -0.39 -3.22
C VAL A 117 9.31 -1.48 -3.20
N SER A 118 9.78 -1.85 -4.39
CA SER A 118 10.82 -2.85 -4.60
C SER A 118 11.88 -2.33 -5.58
N TYR A 119 12.89 -3.15 -5.87
CA TYR A 119 13.99 -2.76 -6.75
C TYR A 119 14.25 -3.84 -7.80
N SER A 120 14.40 -3.43 -9.05
CA SER A 120 14.74 -4.34 -10.14
C SER A 120 16.20 -4.82 -10.03
N LYS A 121 16.59 -5.77 -10.90
CA LYS A 121 17.98 -6.25 -10.99
C LYS A 121 18.98 -5.14 -11.30
N ASP A 122 18.55 -4.09 -12.00
CA ASP A 122 19.37 -2.91 -12.34
C ASP A 122 19.31 -1.83 -11.25
N ASP A 123 18.87 -2.19 -10.04
CA ASP A 123 18.80 -1.31 -8.87
C ASP A 123 17.87 -0.10 -9.03
N ARG A 124 16.90 -0.18 -9.96
CA ARG A 124 15.86 0.83 -10.18
C ARG A 124 14.63 0.59 -9.31
N ILE A 125 13.98 1.66 -8.87
CA ILE A 125 12.70 1.58 -8.15
C ILE A 125 11.63 0.94 -9.05
N ALA A 126 10.94 -0.06 -8.52
CA ALA A 126 9.76 -0.69 -9.08
C ALA A 126 8.59 -0.52 -8.10
N LEU A 127 7.44 -0.12 -8.63
CA LEU A 127 6.24 0.23 -7.85
C LEU A 127 5.08 -0.66 -8.28
N ASP A 128 4.32 -1.12 -7.30
CA ASP A 128 2.99 -1.71 -7.51
C ASP A 128 2.00 -1.11 -6.51
N TYR A 129 0.70 -1.23 -6.82
CA TYR A 129 -0.36 -0.61 -6.04
C TYR A 129 -1.54 -1.55 -5.85
N GLU A 130 -2.07 -1.58 -4.63
CA GLU A 130 -3.29 -2.32 -4.32
C GLU A 130 -4.25 -1.43 -3.54
N SER A 131 -5.50 -1.35 -3.99
CA SER A 131 -6.55 -0.62 -3.26
C SER A 131 -7.22 -1.56 -2.27
N TYR A 132 -7.57 -1.04 -1.10
CA TYR A 132 -8.31 -1.78 -0.08
C TYR A 132 -9.55 -1.02 0.35
N ALA A 133 -10.50 -1.72 0.98
CA ALA A 133 -11.70 -1.12 1.53
C ALA A 133 -11.37 -0.34 2.81
N VAL A 134 -11.82 0.91 2.89
CA VAL A 134 -11.78 1.68 4.14
C VAL A 134 -12.78 1.07 5.12
N PRO A 135 -12.44 0.93 6.41
CA PRO A 135 -13.37 0.49 7.46
C PRO A 135 -14.66 1.32 7.56
#